data_AF-A0A091C0I4-F1
#
_entry.id   AF-A0A091C0I4-F1
#
_cell.length_a   1.000
_cell.length_b   1.000
_cell.length_c   1.000
_cell.angle_alpha   90.00
_cell.angle_beta   90.00
_cell.angle_gamma   90.00
#
_symmetry.space_group_name_H-M   'P 1'
#
loop_
_entity.id
_entity.type
_entity.pdbx_description
1 polymer ?
#
loop_
_entity_poly.entity_id
_entity_poly.type
_entity_poly.pdbx_seq_one_letter_code
_entity_poly.pdbx_strand_id
1 'polypeptide(L)'
;MPGHLANDLQEVMHYLLDEENDMVFEHKDWADQIKANHNVTKENAEEVLQKEVGQAFIQALEDASVFKQDEKGQTGFEQFVAACNFS
;
A
#
# COMPACT_ATOMS: atom_id res chain seq x y z
N MET A 1 -11.96 -4.24 8.20
CA MET A 1 -11.19 -3.73 7.05
C MET A 1 -12.17 -2.98 6.15
N PRO A 2 -11.85 -1.78 5.64
CA PRO A 2 -12.77 -1.06 4.78
C PRO A 2 -12.97 -1.86 3.49
N GLY A 3 -14.20 -2.21 3.15
CA GLY A 3 -14.50 -3.11 2.01
C GLY A 3 -14.14 -2.58 0.63
N HIS A 4 -13.71 -1.31 0.51
CA HIS A 4 -13.32 -0.70 -0.76
C HIS A 4 -11.86 -0.98 -1.16
N LEU A 5 -10.95 -1.13 -0.18
CA LEU A 5 -9.52 -1.25 -0.45
C LEU A 5 -9.19 -2.48 -1.33
N ALA A 6 -9.90 -3.58 -1.15
CA ALA A 6 -9.70 -4.78 -1.96
C ALA A 6 -10.08 -4.54 -3.44
N ASN A 7 -11.15 -3.79 -3.70
CA ASN A 7 -11.56 -3.45 -5.05
C ASN A 7 -10.56 -2.46 -5.68
N ASP A 8 -10.14 -1.44 -4.93
CA ASP A 8 -9.19 -0.45 -5.43
C ASP A 8 -7.86 -1.11 -5.85
N LEU A 9 -7.36 -2.06 -5.05
CA LEU A 9 -6.16 -2.84 -5.38
C LEU A 9 -6.36 -3.74 -6.59
N GLN A 10 -7.56 -4.29 -6.78
CA GLN A 10 -7.88 -5.09 -7.97
C GLN A 10 -7.82 -4.23 -9.24
N GLU A 11 -8.35 -3.00 -9.21
CA GLU A 11 -8.30 -2.10 -10.36
C GLU A 11 -6.87 -1.63 -10.66
N VAL A 12 -6.05 -1.41 -9.63
CA VAL A 12 -4.61 -1.18 -9.81
C VAL A 12 -3.95 -2.39 -10.48
N MET A 13 -4.28 -3.62 -10.06
CA MET A 13 -3.72 -4.83 -10.66
C MET A 13 -4.05 -4.96 -12.15
N HIS A 14 -5.30 -4.70 -12.54
CA HIS A 14 -5.69 -4.66 -13.95
C HIS A 14 -4.88 -3.60 -14.73
N TYR A 15 -4.69 -2.41 -14.16
CA TYR A 15 -3.86 -1.37 -14.78
C TYR A 15 -2.39 -1.80 -14.97
N LEU A 16 -1.81 -2.47 -13.98
CA LEU A 16 -0.43 -2.98 -14.06
C LEU A 16 -0.26 -4.03 -15.16
N LEU A 17 -1.31 -4.80 -15.44
CA LEU A 17 -1.35 -5.85 -16.47
C LEU A 17 -1.78 -5.37 -17.85
N ASP A 18 -1.96 -4.06 -18.05
CA ASP A 18 -2.50 -3.46 -19.27
C ASP A 18 -3.91 -3.98 -19.64
N GLU A 19 -4.70 -4.32 -18.63
CA GLU A 19 -6.09 -4.73 -18.75
C GLU A 19 -7.04 -3.54 -18.55
N GLU A 20 -8.29 -3.68 -19.03
CA GLU A 20 -9.34 -2.69 -18.77
C GLU A 20 -9.59 -2.59 -17.26
N ASN A 21 -9.66 -1.36 -16.76
CA ASN A 21 -9.75 -1.07 -15.33
C ASN A 21 -10.54 0.20 -15.09
N ASP A 22 -11.16 0.27 -13.91
CA ASP A 22 -11.86 1.45 -13.39
C ASP A 22 -11.04 2.12 -12.27
N MET A 23 -9.70 2.07 -12.37
CA MET A 23 -8.80 2.59 -11.34
C MET A 23 -9.00 4.10 -11.17
N VAL A 24 -9.18 4.53 -9.91
CA VAL A 24 -9.31 5.95 -9.57
C VAL A 24 -8.02 6.72 -9.85
N PHE A 25 -8.15 7.98 -10.24
CA PHE A 25 -7.04 8.80 -10.72
C PHE A 25 -5.93 8.99 -9.66
N GLU A 26 -6.31 9.01 -8.38
CA GLU A 26 -5.41 9.17 -7.24
C GLU A 26 -4.36 8.05 -7.14
N HIS A 27 -4.62 6.86 -7.71
CA HIS A 27 -3.67 5.75 -7.71
C HIS A 27 -2.72 5.76 -8.92
N LYS A 28 -2.98 6.59 -9.93
CA LYS A 28 -2.27 6.55 -11.20
C LYS A 28 -0.77 6.76 -11.05
N ASP A 29 -0.36 7.80 -10.34
CA ASP A 29 1.07 8.14 -10.19
C ASP A 29 1.83 7.02 -9.46
N TRP A 30 1.20 6.38 -8.47
CA TRP A 30 1.78 5.24 -7.78
C TRP A 30 1.85 4.01 -8.69
N ALA A 31 0.78 3.68 -9.40
CA ALA A 31 0.76 2.55 -10.33
C ALA A 31 1.77 2.73 -11.49
N ASP A 32 1.97 3.95 -11.99
CA ASP A 32 2.99 4.27 -12.98
C ASP A 32 4.41 4.02 -12.44
N GLN A 33 4.67 4.38 -11.18
CA GLN A 33 5.95 4.09 -10.53
C GLN A 33 6.20 2.59 -10.42
N ILE A 34 5.18 1.80 -10.10
CA ILE A 34 5.30 0.34 -10.06
C ILE A 34 5.69 -0.20 -11.44
N LYS A 35 5.02 0.22 -12.52
CA LYS A 35 5.35 -0.22 -13.90
C LYS A 35 6.73 0.25 -14.35
N ALA A 36 7.20 1.39 -13.86
CA ALA A 36 8.55 1.89 -14.16
C ALA A 36 9.65 1.09 -13.42
N ASN A 37 9.37 0.65 -12.19
CA ASN A 37 10.34 -0.01 -11.32
C ASN A 37 10.35 -1.54 -11.46
N HIS A 38 9.26 -2.12 -11.95
CA HIS A 38 9.07 -3.57 -12.06
C HIS A 38 8.62 -3.97 -13.45
N ASN A 39 9.08 -5.13 -13.91
CA ASN A 39 8.49 -5.79 -15.07
C ASN A 39 7.32 -6.67 -14.60
N VAL A 40 6.11 -6.13 -14.67
CA VAL A 40 4.91 -6.80 -14.18
C VAL A 40 4.36 -7.77 -15.24
N THR A 41 4.04 -8.99 -14.82
CA THR A 41 3.41 -10.04 -15.62
C THR A 41 2.27 -10.70 -14.83
N LYS A 42 1.43 -11.48 -15.50
CA LYS A 42 0.30 -12.16 -14.84
C LYS A 42 0.73 -13.11 -13.73
N GLU A 43 1.95 -13.63 -13.82
CA GLU A 43 2.52 -14.57 -12.85
C GLU A 43 3.07 -13.87 -11.60
N ASN A 44 3.44 -12.60 -11.68
CA ASN A 44 4.10 -11.88 -10.59
C ASN A 44 3.32 -10.64 -10.08
N ALA A 45 2.25 -10.22 -10.75
CA ALA A 45 1.54 -8.99 -10.44
C ALA A 45 1.01 -8.94 -9.00
N GLU A 46 0.50 -10.06 -8.49
CA GLU A 46 0.01 -10.13 -7.12
C GLU A 46 1.14 -9.93 -6.11
N GLU A 47 2.30 -10.59 -6.31
CA GLU A 47 3.45 -10.47 -5.43
C GLU A 47 4.04 -9.04 -5.45
N VAL A 48 4.18 -8.45 -6.64
CA VAL A 48 4.65 -7.08 -6.81
C VAL A 48 3.70 -6.11 -6.10
N LEU A 49 2.40 -6.24 -6.33
CA LEU A 49 1.41 -5.37 -5.72
C LEU A 49 1.41 -5.49 -4.19
N GLN A 50 1.45 -6.70 -3.64
CA GLN A 50 1.53 -6.92 -2.19
C GLN A 50 2.78 -6.27 -1.58
N LYS A 51 3.93 -6.40 -2.26
CA LYS A 51 5.17 -5.78 -1.81
C LYS A 51 5.08 -4.25 -1.80
N GLU A 52 4.57 -3.66 -2.87
CA GLU A 52 4.44 -2.20 -3.01
C GLU A 52 3.42 -1.63 -2.02
N VAL A 53 2.30 -2.32 -1.78
CA VAL A 53 1.34 -1.95 -0.73
C VAL A 53 1.99 -2.01 0.65
N GLY A 54 2.78 -3.06 0.93
CA GLY A 54 3.52 -3.18 2.19
C GLY A 54 4.51 -2.02 2.38
N GLN A 55 5.22 -1.62 1.34
CA GLN A 55 6.12 -0.48 1.38
C GLN A 55 5.39 0.85 1.58
N ALA A 56 4.29 1.08 0.86
CA ALA A 56 3.46 2.27 1.04
C ALA A 56 2.90 2.35 2.46
N PHE A 57 2.51 1.21 3.05
CA PHE A 57 2.07 1.14 4.43
C PHE A 57 3.18 1.48 5.43
N ILE A 58 4.39 0.92 5.25
CA ILE A 58 5.56 1.25 6.09
C ILE A 58 5.87 2.74 5.99
N GLN A 59 5.91 3.30 4.79
CA GLN A 59 6.19 4.72 4.59
C GLN A 59 5.12 5.60 5.23
N ALA A 60 3.83 5.24 5.13
CA ALA A 60 2.75 5.96 5.81
C ALA A 60 2.94 5.96 7.34
N LEU A 61 3.42 4.85 7.92
CA LEU A 61 3.74 4.79 9.34
C LEU A 61 4.97 5.64 9.72
N GLU A 62 6.01 5.67 8.87
CA GLU A 62 7.18 6.53 9.04
C GLU A 62 6.82 8.02 8.96
N ASP A 63 6.03 8.42 7.96
CA ASP A 63 5.55 9.80 7.76
C ASP A 63 4.63 10.25 8.91
N ALA A 64 3.78 9.34 9.41
CA ALA A 64 3.00 9.55 10.63
C ALA A 64 3.87 9.65 11.90
N SER A 65 5.19 9.56 11.78
CA SER A 65 6.17 9.59 12.88
C SER A 65 6.01 8.45 13.89
N VAL A 66 5.25 7.40 13.57
CA VAL A 66 4.90 6.27 14.45
C VAL A 66 6.14 5.44 14.83
N PHE A 67 7.21 5.49 14.06
CA PHE A 67 8.46 4.75 14.33
C PHE A 67 9.66 5.62 14.73
N LYS A 68 9.47 6.92 15.03
CA LYS A 68 10.59 7.74 15.51
C LYS A 68 11.06 7.24 16.88
N GLN A 69 12.38 7.15 17.09
CA GLN A 69 12.98 6.87 18.41
C GLN A 69 12.91 8.09 19.35
N ASP A 70 11.81 8.83 19.32
CA ASP A 70 11.49 9.91 20.24
C ASP A 70 10.19 9.58 21.00
N GLU A 71 9.89 10.30 22.07
CA GLU A 71 8.70 10.05 22.90
C GLU A 71 7.38 10.10 22.09
N LYS A 72 7.35 10.88 20.99
CA LYS A 72 6.19 10.97 20.11
C LYS A 72 6.02 9.74 19.26
N GLY A 73 7.11 9.18 18.71
CA GLY A 73 7.08 7.93 17.98
C GLY A 73 6.76 6.73 18.86
N GLN A 74 7.30 6.65 20.09
CA GLN A 74 6.89 5.60 21.04
C GLN A 74 5.39 5.66 21.35
N THR A 75 4.85 6.85 21.62
CA THR A 75 3.41 7.02 21.87
C THR A 75 2.57 6.68 20.63
N GLY A 76 3.03 7.08 19.44
CA GLY A 76 2.38 6.73 18.17
C GLY A 76 2.36 5.23 17.91
N PHE A 77 3.47 4.54 18.21
CA PHE A 77 3.57 3.09 18.11
C PHE A 77 2.64 2.37 19.09
N GLU A 78 2.60 2.80 20.35
CA GLU A 78 1.68 2.24 21.36
C GLU A 78 0.21 2.42 20.96
N GLN A 79 -0.16 3.60 20.44
CA GLN A 79 -1.50 3.88 19.93
C GLN A 79 -1.84 3.02 18.71
N PHE A 80 -0.88 2.81 17.80
CA PHE A 80 -1.05 1.94 16.65
C PHE A 80 -1.26 0.48 17.06
N VAL A 81 -0.41 -0.06 17.95
CA VAL A 81 -0.55 -1.43 18.47
C VAL A 81 -1.90 -1.63 19.17
N ALA A 82 -2.33 -0.65 19.97
CA ALA A 82 -3.64 -0.67 20.64
C ALA A 82 -4.80 -0.59 19.63
N ALA A 83 -4.69 0.22 18.58
CA ALA A 83 -5.70 0.31 17.52
C ALA A 83 -5.81 -0.97 16.67
N CYS A 84 -4.70 -1.69 16.52
CA CYS A 84 -4.66 -2.93 15.73
C CYS A 84 -5.18 -4.17 16.47
N ASN A 85 -5.48 -4.11 17.77
CA ASN A 85 -6.13 -5.18 18.55
C ASN A 85 -5.60 -6.59 18.23
N PHE A 86 -4.27 -6.78 18.23
CA PHE A 86 -3.70 -8.12 18.25
C PHE A 86 -3.97 -8.72 19.65
N SER A 87 -5.08 -9.46 19.76
CA SER A 87 -5.35 -10.40 20.87
C SER A 87 -4.72 -11.75 20.58
#